data_AF-A0A7S1LBG3-F1
#
_entry.id   AF-A0A7S1LBG3-F1
#
_cell.length_a   1.000
_cell.length_b   1.000
_cell.length_c   1.000
_cell.angle_alpha   90.00
_cell.angle_beta   90.00
_cell.angle_gamma   90.00
#
_symmetry.space_group_name_H-M   'P 1'
#
loop_
_entity.id
_entity.type
_entity.pdbx_description
1 polymer ?
#
loop_
_entity_poly.entity_id
_entity_poly.type
_entity_poly.pdbx_seq_one_letter_code
_entity_poly.pdbx_strand_id
1 'polypeptide(L)'
;VMHPRKVEASSAQRGPSSSQVPHRSWMQVCSAMTDLPHLFVVSGVSKLGARAEELLTAHYSQYGRVLRVMVTKVKPPRGSATQKRSVTGNLGFVAMDSLASVERILALGPEQEV
;
A
#
# COMPACT_ATOMS: atom_id res chain seq x y z
N VAL A 1 -13.95 17.35 61.28
CA VAL A 1 -13.63 18.13 60.07
C VAL A 1 -12.46 17.46 59.37
N MET A 2 -12.66 16.25 58.81
CA MET A 2 -12.94 15.97 57.39
C MET A 2 -11.98 16.68 56.42
N HIS A 3 -10.89 15.99 56.08
CA HIS A 3 -10.03 16.24 54.91
C HIS A 3 -10.61 15.49 53.69
N PRO A 4 -10.68 16.12 52.52
CA PRO A 4 -10.64 15.41 51.23
C PRO A 4 -9.39 15.84 50.45
N ARG A 5 -8.43 14.92 50.28
CA ARG A 5 -8.28 14.00 49.14
C ARG A 5 -7.92 14.69 47.83
N LYS A 6 -6.60 14.66 47.60
CA LYS A 6 -5.87 14.80 46.34
C LYS A 6 -6.57 14.00 45.22
N VAL A 7 -7.04 14.66 44.17
CA VAL A 7 -7.58 14.01 42.98
C VAL A 7 -6.41 13.72 42.05
N GLU A 8 -6.09 12.44 41.94
CA GLU A 8 -5.07 11.88 41.07
C GLU A 8 -5.61 11.90 39.63
N ALA A 9 -5.05 12.76 38.78
CA ALA A 9 -5.42 12.82 37.37
C ALA A 9 -4.79 11.62 36.64
N SER A 10 -5.65 10.64 36.41
CA SER A 10 -5.51 9.45 35.56
C SER A 10 -4.55 9.62 34.39
N SER A 11 -3.51 8.79 34.41
CA SER A 11 -2.57 8.51 33.33
C SER A 11 -3.29 7.92 32.11
N ALA A 12 -3.70 8.80 31.19
CA ALA A 12 -4.11 8.40 29.84
C ALA A 12 -2.86 7.93 29.06
N GLN A 13 -2.63 6.63 29.07
CA GLN A 13 -1.65 5.96 28.23
C GLN A 13 -1.96 6.27 26.75
N ARG A 14 -1.10 7.06 26.10
CA ARG A 14 -1.12 7.25 24.65
C ARG A 14 -0.57 5.99 24.01
N GLY A 15 -1.45 5.18 23.43
CA GLY A 15 -1.05 4.08 22.56
C GLY A 15 -0.20 4.57 21.38
N PRO A 16 0.69 3.73 20.83
CA PRO A 16 1.56 4.12 19.73
C PRO A 16 0.75 4.44 18.47
N SER A 17 0.96 5.63 17.92
CA SER A 17 0.35 6.11 16.68
C SER A 17 0.78 5.26 15.49
N SER A 18 -0.19 4.60 14.84
CA SER A 18 -0.03 3.57 13.82
C SER A 18 0.34 4.07 12.41
N SER A 19 1.30 4.98 12.26
CA SER A 19 1.58 5.59 10.94
C SER A 19 3.06 5.77 10.63
N GLN A 20 3.89 4.83 11.04
CA GLN A 20 5.29 4.82 10.60
C GLN A 20 5.81 3.38 10.48
N VAL A 21 5.60 2.77 9.32
CA VAL A 21 6.37 1.57 8.96
C VAL A 21 7.73 2.07 8.45
N PRO A 22 8.85 1.76 9.12
CA PRO A 22 10.15 2.30 8.77
C PRO A 22 10.59 1.80 7.38
N HIS A 23 11.26 2.67 6.62
CA HIS A 23 11.73 2.45 5.25
C HIS A 23 12.53 1.14 5.02
N ARG A 24 13.09 0.53 6.08
CA ARG A 24 13.77 -0.79 6.01
C ARG A 24 12.82 -1.99 5.93
N SER A 25 11.56 -1.83 6.34
CA SER A 25 10.56 -2.91 6.32
C SER A 25 10.13 -3.29 4.89
N TRP A 26 10.12 -2.32 3.96
CA TRP A 26 9.74 -2.60 2.58
C TRP A 26 10.74 -3.50 1.86
N MET A 27 12.05 -3.36 2.09
CA MET A 27 13.06 -4.24 1.47
C MET A 27 12.96 -5.67 1.97
N GLN A 28 12.66 -5.90 3.25
CA GLN A 28 12.43 -7.25 3.78
C GLN A 28 11.13 -7.85 3.25
N VAL A 29 10.07 -7.04 3.14
CA VAL A 29 8.81 -7.45 2.50
C VAL A 29 9.04 -7.78 1.03
N CYS A 30 9.77 -6.93 0.29
CA CYS A 30 10.16 -7.17 -1.10
C CYS A 30 11.05 -8.41 -1.23
N SER A 31 12.01 -8.63 -0.32
CA SER A 31 12.90 -9.81 -0.32
C SER A 31 12.12 -11.10 -0.09
N ALA A 32 11.18 -11.12 0.87
CA ALA A 32 10.29 -12.27 1.08
C ALA A 32 9.28 -12.47 -0.08
N MET A 33 8.98 -11.39 -0.81
CA MET A 33 8.13 -11.39 -1.99
C MET A 33 8.85 -11.78 -3.29
N THR A 34 10.19 -11.71 -3.32
CA THR A 34 10.98 -12.04 -4.51
C THR A 34 10.90 -13.53 -4.85
N ASP A 35 10.61 -14.38 -3.86
CA ASP A 35 10.37 -15.81 -4.04
C ASP A 35 8.93 -16.17 -4.45
N LEU A 36 8.06 -15.17 -4.67
CA LEU A 36 6.71 -15.39 -5.19
C LEU A 36 6.74 -15.16 -6.71
N PRO A 37 6.91 -16.21 -7.54
CA PRO A 37 7.04 -16.05 -9.00
C PRO A 37 5.77 -15.47 -9.65
N HIS A 38 4.67 -15.41 -8.91
CA HIS A 38 3.39 -14.86 -9.33
C HIS A 38 3.18 -13.39 -8.90
N LEU A 39 4.20 -12.72 -8.36
CA LEU A 39 4.15 -11.31 -7.95
C LEU A 39 5.01 -10.43 -8.87
N PHE A 40 4.46 -9.30 -9.30
CA PHE A 40 5.18 -8.31 -10.11
C PHE A 40 4.89 -6.87 -9.68
N VAL A 41 5.76 -5.95 -10.11
CA VAL A 41 5.69 -4.52 -9.80
C VAL A 41 5.13 -3.75 -11.00
N VAL A 42 4.23 -2.83 -10.72
CA VAL A 42 3.71 -1.86 -11.68
C VAL A 42 4.16 -0.45 -11.29
N SER A 43 4.43 0.38 -12.29
CA SER A 43 4.81 1.78 -12.10
C SER A 43 3.85 2.70 -12.86
N GLY A 44 3.81 4.00 -12.53
CA GLY A 44 2.88 4.94 -13.16
C GLY A 44 1.50 4.99 -12.50
N VAL A 45 1.27 4.23 -11.43
CA VAL A 45 -0.06 4.06 -10.82
C VAL A 45 -0.59 5.30 -10.12
N SER A 46 0.24 6.34 -9.93
CA SER A 46 -0.20 7.60 -9.32
C SER A 46 -1.29 8.29 -10.15
N LYS A 47 -1.33 8.06 -11.47
CA LYS A 47 -2.35 8.60 -12.38
C LYS A 47 -3.75 7.99 -12.14
N LEU A 48 -3.81 6.78 -11.58
CA LEU A 48 -5.05 6.06 -11.28
C LEU A 48 -5.74 6.58 -10.01
N GLY A 49 -5.05 7.39 -9.21
CA GLY A 49 -5.60 8.02 -8.02
C GLY A 49 -6.04 7.03 -6.95
N ALA A 50 -7.13 7.34 -6.25
CA ALA A 50 -7.60 6.57 -5.10
C ALA A 50 -8.17 5.18 -5.46
N ARG A 51 -8.52 4.95 -6.74
CA ARG A 51 -9.06 3.68 -7.24
C ARG A 51 -8.00 2.79 -7.89
N ALA A 52 -6.72 3.10 -7.71
CA ALA A 52 -5.62 2.35 -8.31
C ALA A 52 -5.72 0.84 -8.02
N GLU A 53 -6.04 0.44 -6.79
CA GLU A 53 -6.18 -0.98 -6.43
C GLU A 53 -7.32 -1.67 -7.21
N GLU A 54 -8.48 -1.01 -7.34
CA GLU A 54 -9.64 -1.53 -8.06
C GLU A 54 -9.36 -1.64 -9.57
N LEU A 55 -8.77 -0.61 -10.17
CA LEU A 55 -8.47 -0.57 -11.60
C LEU A 55 -7.43 -1.60 -12.00
N LEU A 56 -6.34 -1.71 -11.22
CA LEU A 56 -5.32 -2.75 -11.44
C LEU A 56 -5.90 -4.15 -11.26
N THR A 57 -6.79 -4.34 -10.28
CA THR A 57 -7.48 -5.64 -10.10
C THR A 57 -8.32 -5.98 -11.31
N ALA A 58 -9.13 -5.04 -11.81
CA ALA A 58 -9.97 -5.26 -12.99
C ALA A 58 -9.14 -5.56 -14.24
N HIS A 59 -8.10 -4.76 -14.49
CA HIS A 59 -7.19 -4.95 -15.63
C HIS A 59 -6.52 -6.32 -15.59
N TYR A 60 -5.89 -6.69 -14.46
CA TYR A 60 -5.16 -7.95 -14.41
C TYR A 60 -6.05 -9.20 -14.29
N SER A 61 -7.31 -9.04 -13.88
CA SER A 61 -8.28 -10.13 -13.85
C SER A 61 -8.54 -10.75 -15.22
N GLN A 62 -8.28 -10.02 -16.32
CA GLN A 62 -8.40 -10.57 -17.68
C GLN A 62 -7.34 -11.62 -18.02
N TYR A 63 -6.22 -11.66 -17.28
CA TYR A 63 -5.17 -12.66 -17.45
C TYR A 63 -5.27 -13.81 -16.45
N GLY A 64 -6.14 -13.73 -15.46
CA GLY A 64 -6.35 -14.77 -14.47
C GLY A 64 -6.72 -14.20 -13.11
N ARG A 65 -6.84 -15.07 -12.11
CA ARG A 65 -7.23 -14.67 -10.76
C ARG A 65 -6.16 -13.81 -10.11
N VAL A 66 -6.54 -12.61 -9.69
CA VAL A 66 -5.72 -11.71 -8.86
C VAL A 66 -5.88 -12.13 -7.40
N LEU A 67 -4.77 -12.41 -6.72
CA LEU A 67 -4.75 -12.73 -5.28
C LEU A 67 -4.77 -11.47 -4.43
N ARG A 68 -3.96 -10.47 -4.82
CA ARG A 68 -3.82 -9.23 -4.07
C ARG A 68 -3.23 -8.12 -4.93
N VAL A 69 -3.74 -6.91 -4.73
CA VAL A 69 -3.12 -5.68 -5.23
C VAL A 69 -2.75 -4.82 -4.04
N MET A 70 -1.57 -4.21 -4.08
CA MET A 70 -1.10 -3.27 -3.06
C MET A 70 -0.51 -2.05 -3.76
N VAL A 71 -0.99 -0.85 -3.41
CA VAL A 71 -0.42 0.38 -3.95
C VAL A 71 0.30 1.16 -2.87
N THR A 72 1.48 1.67 -3.20
CA THR A 72 2.26 2.49 -2.28
C THR A 72 1.48 3.74 -1.91
N LYS A 73 1.64 4.20 -0.66
CA LYS A 73 0.97 5.37 -0.11
C LYS A 73 2.02 6.37 0.34
N VAL A 74 1.95 7.59 -0.16
CA VAL A 74 2.89 8.66 0.17
C VAL A 74 2.19 9.78 0.94
N LYS A 75 2.96 10.50 1.75
CA LYS A 75 2.47 11.70 2.44
C LYS A 75 2.43 12.85 1.42
N PRO A 76 1.33 13.62 1.35
CA PRO A 76 1.29 14.75 0.45
C PRO A 76 2.38 15.78 0.82
N PRO A 77 2.87 16.55 -0.17
CA PRO A 77 3.83 17.63 0.08
C PRO A 77 3.30 18.62 1.12
N ARG A 78 4.20 19.15 1.96
CA ARG A 78 3.87 20.17 2.97
C ARG A 78 3.36 21.42 2.25
N GLY A 79 2.19 21.94 2.65
CA GLY A 79 1.57 23.12 2.04
C GLY A 79 0.41 22.83 1.09
N SER A 80 0.12 21.56 0.78
CA SER A 80 -1.15 21.22 0.12
C SER A 80 -2.32 21.37 1.10
N ALA A 81 -3.38 22.08 0.68
CA ALA A 81 -4.61 22.26 1.47
C ALA A 81 -5.27 20.90 1.88
N THR A 82 -4.88 19.82 1.20
CA THR A 82 -5.31 18.44 1.41
C THR A 82 -4.40 17.68 2.39
N GLN A 83 -3.88 18.35 3.42
CA GLN A 83 -2.88 17.83 4.37
C GLN A 83 -3.30 16.58 5.17
N LYS A 84 -4.55 16.11 5.02
CA LYS A 84 -5.13 15.00 5.80
C LYS A 84 -5.24 13.66 5.07
N ARG A 85 -5.04 13.59 3.75
CA ARG A 85 -5.16 12.31 3.00
C ARG A 85 -3.82 11.86 2.43
N SER A 86 -3.46 10.61 2.72
CA SER A 86 -2.36 9.94 2.02
C SER A 86 -2.71 9.81 0.54
N VAL A 87 -1.73 10.07 -0.33
CA VAL A 87 -1.90 10.00 -1.78
C VAL A 87 -1.28 8.70 -2.28
N THR A 88 -1.86 8.15 -3.34
CA THR A 88 -1.31 7.03 -4.09
C THR A 88 0.10 7.36 -4.59
N GLY A 89 1.07 6.53 -4.26
CA GLY A 89 2.44 6.60 -4.78
C GLY A 89 2.52 6.11 -6.22
N ASN A 90 3.73 6.13 -6.80
CA ASN A 90 3.93 5.74 -8.20
C ASN A 90 4.08 4.23 -8.42
N LEU A 91 4.17 3.43 -7.35
CA LEU A 91 4.40 2.00 -7.43
C LEU A 91 3.22 1.20 -6.90
N GLY A 92 2.93 0.08 -7.55
CA GLY A 92 2.01 -0.95 -7.08
C GLY A 92 2.61 -2.36 -7.22
N PHE A 93 2.02 -3.30 -6.51
CA PHE A 93 2.39 -4.71 -6.51
C PHE A 93 1.14 -5.53 -6.82
N VAL A 94 1.27 -6.52 -7.70
CA VAL A 94 0.17 -7.39 -8.11
C VAL A 94 0.60 -8.83 -7.97
N ALA A 95 -0.12 -9.56 -7.11
CA ALA A 95 0.03 -11.01 -6.95
C ALA A 95 -1.07 -11.71 -7.75
N MET A 96 -0.67 -12.59 -8.66
CA MET A 96 -1.55 -13.48 -9.44
C MET A 96 -1.62 -14.86 -8.80
N ASP A 97 -2.63 -15.64 -9.16
CA ASP A 97 -2.78 -17.03 -8.71
C ASP A 97 -1.83 -18.01 -9.45
N SER A 98 -1.39 -17.65 -10.67
CA SER A 98 -0.53 -18.51 -11.49
C SER A 98 0.64 -17.76 -12.13
N LEU A 99 1.78 -18.46 -12.29
CA LEU A 99 2.93 -17.98 -13.04
C LEU A 99 2.59 -17.74 -14.52
N ALA A 100 1.80 -18.62 -15.13
CA ALA A 100 1.38 -18.48 -16.53
C ALA A 100 0.58 -17.20 -16.81
N SER A 101 -0.12 -16.66 -15.80
CA SER A 101 -0.77 -15.35 -15.89
C SER A 101 0.27 -14.23 -15.90
N VAL A 102 1.28 -14.30 -15.04
CA VAL A 102 2.35 -13.29 -14.99
C VAL A 102 3.18 -13.30 -16.27
N GLU A 103 3.55 -14.48 -16.78
CA GLU A 103 4.29 -14.60 -18.05
C GLU A 103 3.52 -13.97 -19.22
N ARG A 104 2.21 -14.19 -19.30
CA ARG A 104 1.36 -13.53 -20.30
C ARG A 104 1.31 -12.02 -20.14
N ILE A 105 1.23 -11.51 -18.91
CA ILE A 105 1.24 -10.08 -18.62
C ILE A 105 2.58 -9.47 -19.04
N LEU A 106 3.70 -10.09 -18.65
CA LEU A 106 5.04 -9.59 -18.96
C LEU A 106 5.36 -9.66 -20.45
N ALA A 107 4.82 -10.65 -21.17
CA ALA A 107 4.99 -10.79 -22.63
C ALA A 107 4.34 -9.65 -23.44
N LEU A 108 3.38 -8.91 -22.87
CA LEU A 108 2.79 -7.72 -23.50
C LEU A 108 3.73 -6.51 -23.49
N GLY A 109 4.81 -6.59 -22.71
CA GLY A 109 5.79 -5.52 -22.56
C GLY A 109 5.54 -4.65 -21.32
N PRO A 110 6.43 -3.67 -21.10
CA PRO A 110 6.46 -2.87 -19.89
C PRO A 110 5.39 -1.78 -19.81
N GLU A 111 4.77 -1.43 -20.93
CA GLU A 111 3.76 -0.37 -21.03
C GLU A 111 2.38 -0.99 -21.28
N GLN A 112 1.42 -0.68 -20.40
CA GLN A 112 0.05 -1.16 -20.49
C GLN A 112 -0.90 -0.03 -20.12
N GLU A 113 -2.02 0.05 -20.83
CA GLU A 113 -3.10 1.01 -20.56
C GLU A 113 -4.12 0.39 -19.59
N VAL A 114 -4.48 1.13 -18.54
CA VAL A 114 -5.34 0.72 -17.42
C VAL A 114 -6.43 1.76 -17.20
#